data_AF-A0A6A0JJS0-F1
#
_entry.id   AF-A0A6A0JJS0-F1
#
_cell.length_a   1.000
_cell.length_b   1.000
_cell.length_c   1.000
_cell.angle_alpha   90.00
_cell.angle_beta   90.00
_cell.angle_gamma   90.00
#
_symmetry.space_group_name_H-M   'P 1'
#
loop_
_entity.id
_entity.type
_entity.pdbx_description
1 polymer ?
#
loop_
_entity_poly.entity_id
_entity_poly.type
_entity_poly.pdbx_seq_one_letter_code
_entity_poly.pdbx_strand_id
1 'polypeptide(L)'
;MPFTQLRPGGGGKPMVDGHFWVPIDDYNVMVYNWGYCYGTVGLDPEDWELRGTGNNFGTDIDVDNGFRSIRNMDNDYMIDRDVQKTETFTGIRGVNTQDRAVQESMGRIVDRSREFLGPADMAIVTTRKLLEEAANTVSDGGDPLGLLPSTGHGAVWYQLERCVDE
;
A
#
# COMPACT_ATOMS: atom_id res chain seq x y z
N MET A 1 8.86 -3.42 -3.27
CA MET A 1 7.46 -3.67 -2.88
C MET A 1 6.65 -3.89 -4.15
N PRO A 2 5.58 -4.70 -4.15
CA PRO A 2 4.68 -4.75 -5.29
C PRO A 2 4.10 -3.34 -5.53
N PHE A 3 3.86 -2.99 -6.80
CA PHE A 3 3.28 -1.70 -7.18
C PHE A 3 1.92 -1.44 -6.51
N THR A 4 1.17 -2.50 -6.20
CA THR A 4 -0.18 -2.42 -5.64
C THR A 4 -0.39 -3.43 -4.52
N GLN A 5 -1.24 -3.06 -3.56
CA GLN A 5 -1.80 -3.96 -2.56
C GLN A 5 -3.32 -3.83 -2.57
N LEU A 6 -4.01 -4.97 -2.60
CA LEU A 6 -5.44 -5.07 -2.32
C LEU A 6 -5.63 -5.46 -0.86
N ARG A 7 -6.40 -4.66 -0.13
CA ARG A 7 -6.84 -4.98 1.22
C ARG A 7 -8.24 -5.61 1.12
N PRO A 8 -8.46 -6.80 1.70
CA PRO A 8 -9.79 -7.38 1.79
C PRO A 8 -10.72 -6.40 2.51
N GLY A 9 -11.95 -6.25 2.01
CA GLY A 9 -12.94 -5.36 2.60
C GLY A 9 -13.15 -5.62 4.09
N GLY A 10 -12.98 -4.59 4.91
CA GLY A 10 -13.24 -4.64 6.35
C GLY A 10 -14.70 -4.32 6.71
N GLY A 11 -15.17 -4.84 7.84
CA GLY A 11 -16.42 -4.36 8.47
C GLY A 11 -17.74 -4.74 7.78
N GLY A 12 -17.73 -5.71 6.85
CA GLY A 12 -18.95 -6.19 6.18
C GLY A 12 -19.54 -5.23 5.14
N LYS A 13 -18.83 -4.15 4.81
CA LYS A 13 -19.20 -3.25 3.72
C LYS A 13 -18.81 -3.86 2.37
N PRO A 14 -19.61 -3.67 1.30
CA PRO A 14 -19.26 -4.11 -0.05
C PRO A 14 -18.20 -3.18 -0.66
N MET A 15 -17.02 -3.14 -0.04
CA MET A 15 -15.92 -2.24 -0.38
C MET A 15 -14.63 -3.03 -0.51
N VAL A 16 -13.79 -2.61 -1.45
CA VAL A 16 -12.39 -3.01 -1.55
C VAL A 16 -11.55 -1.74 -1.53
N ASP A 17 -10.41 -1.80 -0.86
CA ASP A 17 -9.49 -0.67 -0.80
C ASP A 17 -8.05 -1.15 -0.94
N GLY A 18 -7.13 -0.21 -1.14
CA GLY A 18 -5.76 -0.56 -1.45
C GLY A 18 -4.85 0.63 -1.55
N HIS A 19 -3.60 0.32 -1.89
CA HIS A 19 -2.53 1.28 -2.07
C HIS A 19 -1.84 1.04 -3.40
N PHE A 20 -1.44 2.12 -4.06
CA PHE A 20 -0.42 2.10 -5.09
C PHE A 20 0.82 2.80 -4.57
N TRP A 21 1.98 2.20 -4.77
CA TRP A 21 3.29 2.81 -4.56
C TRP A 21 3.81 3.30 -5.90
N VAL A 22 3.71 4.61 -6.13
CA VAL A 22 4.11 5.26 -7.38
C VAL A 22 5.47 5.92 -7.17
N PRO A 23 6.53 5.46 -7.85
CA PRO A 23 7.84 6.13 -7.80
C PRO A 23 7.72 7.57 -8.29
N ILE A 24 8.29 8.51 -7.53
CA ILE A 24 8.47 9.90 -7.95
C ILE A 24 9.88 10.07 -8.53
N ASP A 25 10.87 9.54 -7.81
CA ASP A 25 12.28 9.50 -8.17
C ASP A 25 12.95 8.27 -7.52
N ASP A 26 14.27 8.16 -7.60
CA ASP A 26 15.05 7.03 -7.06
C ASP A 26 14.91 6.82 -5.54
N TYR A 27 14.51 7.86 -4.81
CA TYR A 27 14.51 7.88 -3.35
C TYR A 27 13.14 8.19 -2.73
N ASN A 28 12.15 8.56 -3.53
CA ASN A 28 10.84 8.99 -3.06
C ASN A 28 9.72 8.25 -3.80
N VAL A 29 8.71 7.82 -3.03
CA VAL A 29 7.53 7.13 -3.51
C VAL A 29 6.29 7.84 -2.98
N MET A 30 5.32 8.09 -3.85
CA MET A 30 3.99 8.51 -3.45
C MET A 30 3.13 7.28 -3.14
N VAL A 31 2.41 7.32 -2.02
CA VAL A 31 1.40 6.30 -1.69
C VAL A 31 0.02 6.84 -2.04
N TYR A 32 -0.57 6.30 -3.10
CA TYR A 32 -1.95 6.61 -3.49
C TYR A 32 -2.90 5.60 -2.87
N ASN A 33 -3.74 6.07 -1.94
CA ASN A 33 -4.80 5.28 -1.34
C ASN A 33 -6.03 5.33 -2.24
N TRP A 34 -6.69 4.20 -2.44
CA TRP A 34 -7.94 4.13 -3.18
C TRP A 34 -8.95 3.21 -2.49
N GLY A 35 -10.23 3.47 -2.73
CA GLY A 35 -11.34 2.65 -2.27
C GLY A 35 -12.40 2.58 -3.36
N TYR A 36 -13.05 1.42 -3.49
CA TYR A 36 -14.12 1.17 -4.42
C TYR A 36 -15.26 0.45 -3.71
N CYS A 37 -16.46 1.03 -3.76
CA CYS A 37 -17.68 0.38 -3.30
C CYS A 37 -18.37 -0.30 -4.49
N TYR A 38 -18.63 -1.59 -4.37
CA TYR A 38 -19.40 -2.37 -5.35
C TYR A 38 -20.85 -2.61 -4.89
N GLY A 39 -21.26 -1.98 -3.78
CA GLY A 39 -22.64 -1.99 -3.31
C GLY A 39 -23.51 -0.93 -3.98
N THR A 40 -24.79 -0.89 -3.58
CA THR A 40 -25.76 0.11 -4.03
C THR A 40 -25.65 1.45 -3.29
N VAL A 41 -24.94 1.47 -2.16
CA VAL A 41 -24.69 2.66 -1.34
C VAL A 41 -23.26 3.12 -1.60
N GLY A 42 -23.09 4.40 -1.96
CA GLY A 42 -21.77 5.00 -2.16
C GLY A 42 -20.94 5.06 -0.87
N LEU A 43 -19.66 5.39 -1.00
CA LEU A 43 -18.79 5.61 0.16
C LEU A 43 -19.25 6.84 0.95
N ASP A 44 -19.36 6.69 2.27
CA ASP A 44 -19.59 7.83 3.17
C ASP A 44 -18.33 8.71 3.21
N PRO A 45 -18.44 10.04 3.34
CA PRO A 45 -17.33 10.90 3.73
C PRO A 45 -16.39 10.33 4.79
N GLU A 46 -16.95 9.73 5.83
CA GLU A 46 -16.15 9.14 6.91
C GLU A 46 -15.29 7.95 6.46
N ASP A 47 -15.69 7.24 5.39
CA ASP A 47 -14.97 6.08 4.87
C ASP A 47 -13.68 6.47 4.12
N TRP A 48 -13.58 7.68 3.56
CA TRP A 48 -12.38 8.13 2.83
C TRP A 48 -11.48 9.11 3.60
N GLU A 49 -11.97 9.71 4.69
CA GLU A 49 -11.19 10.68 5.47
C GLU A 49 -10.06 10.03 6.30
N LEU A 50 -10.02 8.70 6.43
CA LEU A 50 -8.94 7.94 7.09
C LEU A 50 -8.60 8.45 8.50
N ARG A 51 -9.60 8.99 9.22
CA ARG A 51 -9.44 9.60 10.53
C ARG A 51 -8.82 8.63 11.53
N GLY A 52 -7.85 9.12 12.30
CA GLY A 52 -7.17 8.32 13.34
C GLY A 52 -6.20 7.26 12.82
N THR A 53 -6.15 7.01 11.51
CA THR A 53 -5.20 6.05 10.93
C THR A 53 -3.78 6.62 10.79
N GLY A 54 -3.62 7.95 10.82
CA GLY A 54 -2.36 8.63 10.54
C GLY A 54 -2.17 9.04 9.07
N ASN A 55 -3.26 9.06 8.29
CA ASN A 55 -3.29 9.49 6.88
C ASN A 55 -4.39 10.55 6.60
N ASN A 56 -4.99 11.16 7.62
CA ASN A 56 -6.03 12.17 7.39
C ASN A 56 -5.43 13.45 6.77
N PHE A 57 -6.02 13.94 5.69
CA PHE A 57 -5.55 15.14 5.00
C PHE A 57 -5.73 16.40 5.85
N GLY A 58 -4.72 17.28 5.83
CA GLY A 58 -4.68 18.50 6.63
C GLY A 58 -4.47 18.28 8.13
N THR A 59 -4.51 17.04 8.63
CA THR A 59 -4.27 16.70 10.05
C THR A 59 -2.99 15.88 10.24
N ASP A 60 -2.82 14.83 9.44
CA ASP A 60 -1.66 13.94 9.48
C ASP A 60 -0.77 14.10 8.24
N ILE A 61 -1.35 14.56 7.13
CA ILE A 61 -0.67 14.81 5.85
C ILE A 61 -0.76 16.30 5.51
N ASP A 62 0.41 16.89 5.22
CA ASP A 62 0.55 18.27 4.76
C ASP A 62 0.29 18.34 3.24
N VAL A 63 -0.95 18.69 2.89
CA VAL A 63 -1.42 18.75 1.50
C VAL A 63 -0.83 19.92 0.71
N ASP A 64 -0.44 21.00 1.40
CA ASP A 64 0.13 22.19 0.78
C ASP A 64 1.63 22.00 0.48
N ASN A 65 2.28 21.10 1.22
CA ASN A 65 3.70 20.79 1.07
C ASN A 65 3.93 19.39 0.49
N GLY A 66 3.36 19.12 -0.68
CA GLY A 66 3.65 17.92 -1.46
C GLY A 66 3.16 16.60 -0.83
N PHE A 67 2.11 16.65 -0.02
CA PHE A 67 1.49 15.49 0.63
C PHE A 67 2.43 14.73 1.59
N ARG A 68 3.39 15.44 2.21
CA ARG A 68 4.30 14.83 3.19
C ARG A 68 3.58 14.55 4.51
N SER A 69 3.90 13.43 5.14
CA SER A 69 3.43 13.14 6.51
C SER A 69 3.99 14.16 7.50
N ILE A 70 3.11 14.72 8.34
CA ILE A 70 3.50 15.64 9.42
C ILE A 70 4.36 14.91 10.46
N ARG A 71 4.00 13.66 10.80
CA ARG A 71 4.81 12.77 11.64
C ARG A 71 5.73 11.96 10.72
N ASN A 72 7.02 12.21 10.80
CA ASN A 72 8.02 11.64 9.89
C ASN A 72 9.36 11.45 10.60
N MET A 73 10.35 10.89 9.88
CA MET A 73 11.68 10.63 10.45
C MET A 73 12.36 11.86 11.06
N ASP A 74 12.13 13.07 10.55
CA ASP A 74 12.78 14.30 11.04
C ASP A 74 12.32 14.70 12.46
N ASN A 75 11.16 14.19 12.90
CA ASN A 75 10.59 14.48 14.22
C ASN A 75 10.31 13.21 15.04
N ASP A 76 11.03 12.12 14.76
CA ASP A 76 10.89 10.81 15.42
C ASP A 76 9.41 10.34 15.45
N TYR A 77 8.68 10.67 14.39
CA TYR A 77 7.24 10.39 14.22
C TYR A 77 6.36 10.92 15.36
N MET A 78 6.85 11.92 16.10
CA MET A 78 6.24 12.44 17.32
C MET A 78 5.95 11.35 18.35
N ILE A 79 6.88 10.41 18.54
CA ILE A 79 6.75 9.36 19.55
C ILE A 79 6.53 9.93 20.95
N ASP A 80 5.50 9.43 21.62
CA ASP A 80 5.23 9.72 23.03
C ASP A 80 5.76 8.57 23.90
N ARG A 81 6.79 8.85 24.71
CA ARG A 81 7.47 7.84 25.53
C ARG A 81 6.67 7.43 26.76
N ASP A 82 5.79 8.29 27.26
CA ASP A 82 4.90 7.93 28.37
C ASP A 82 3.84 6.96 27.83
N VAL A 83 3.20 7.29 26.70
CA VAL A 83 2.25 6.40 26.01
C VAL A 83 2.92 5.09 25.57
N GLN A 84 4.17 5.14 25.09
CA GLN A 84 4.93 3.93 24.74
C GLN A 84 5.09 2.98 25.93
N LYS A 85 5.27 3.56 27.13
CA LYS A 85 5.52 2.81 28.35
C LYS A 85 4.23 2.26 28.96
N THR A 86 3.12 2.98 28.82
CA THR A 86 1.90 2.69 29.60
C THR A 86 0.71 2.23 28.78
N GLU A 87 0.64 2.52 27.48
CA GLU A 87 -0.59 2.35 26.69
C GLU A 87 -0.39 1.56 25.38
N THR A 88 0.62 1.90 24.58
CA THR A 88 0.85 1.26 23.27
C THR A 88 2.31 0.86 23.13
N PHE A 89 2.62 -0.20 22.38
CA PHE A 89 4.01 -0.65 22.23
C PHE A 89 4.92 0.37 21.50
N THR A 90 4.35 1.22 20.65
CA THR A 90 5.11 2.13 19.80
C THR A 90 5.14 3.56 20.34
N GLY A 91 4.10 4.01 21.05
CA GLY A 91 3.94 5.43 21.41
C GLY A 91 3.67 6.35 20.21
N ILE A 92 3.47 5.78 19.01
CA ILE A 92 3.25 6.52 17.77
C ILE A 92 1.77 6.46 17.42
N ARG A 93 1.17 7.64 17.24
CA ARG A 93 -0.26 7.76 16.92
C ARG A 93 -0.55 7.37 15.47
N GLY A 94 -1.51 6.46 15.29
CA GLY A 94 -2.03 6.04 13.99
C GLY A 94 -1.24 4.88 13.38
N VAL A 95 -1.96 3.83 12.96
CA VAL A 95 -1.36 2.60 12.42
C VAL A 95 -0.50 2.85 11.17
N ASN A 96 -0.95 3.72 10.27
CA ASN A 96 -0.18 4.06 9.07
C ASN A 96 1.10 4.83 9.41
N THR A 97 1.08 5.64 10.49
CA THR A 97 2.30 6.33 10.95
C THR A 97 3.27 5.33 11.58
N GLN A 98 2.78 4.33 12.31
CA GLN A 98 3.60 3.25 12.85
C GLN A 98 4.27 2.43 11.74
N ASP A 99 3.49 2.00 10.75
CA ASP A 99 4.01 1.25 9.60
C ASP A 99 5.03 2.07 8.81
N ARG A 100 4.77 3.37 8.61
CA ARG A 100 5.70 4.30 7.97
C ARG A 100 7.00 4.42 8.76
N ALA A 101 6.93 4.52 10.09
CA ALA A 101 8.11 4.62 10.93
C ALA A 101 9.03 3.41 10.78
N VAL A 102 8.46 2.20 10.82
CA VAL A 102 9.23 0.97 10.61
C VAL A 102 9.79 0.91 9.19
N GLN A 103 9.00 1.26 8.17
CA GLN A 103 9.46 1.26 6.77
C GLN A 103 10.62 2.22 6.52
N GLU A 104 10.48 3.48 6.93
CA GLU A 104 11.48 4.53 6.74
C GLU A 104 12.75 4.27 7.56
N SER A 105 12.64 3.64 8.73
CA SER A 105 13.80 3.33 9.59
C SER A 105 14.82 2.36 8.98
N MET A 106 14.42 1.58 7.97
CA MET A 106 15.38 0.72 7.25
C MET A 106 16.32 1.54 6.34
N GLY A 107 16.04 2.83 6.16
CA GLY A 107 16.74 3.72 5.24
C GLY A 107 16.08 3.80 3.86
N ARG A 108 16.43 4.83 3.09
CA ARG A 108 15.82 5.12 1.77
C ARG A 108 15.93 3.94 0.79
N ILE A 109 17.12 3.33 0.72
CA ILE A 109 17.38 2.11 -0.06
C ILE A 109 18.14 1.15 0.86
N VAL A 110 17.51 0.02 1.15
CA VAL A 110 18.06 -0.98 2.08
C VAL A 110 19.05 -1.88 1.35
N ASP A 111 20.27 -2.03 1.87
CA ASP A 111 21.21 -3.06 1.41
C ASP A 111 20.74 -4.44 1.87
N ARG A 112 20.13 -5.18 0.93
CA ARG A 112 19.57 -6.52 1.18
C ARG A 112 20.62 -7.63 1.16
N SER A 113 21.88 -7.37 0.79
CA SER A 113 22.94 -8.39 0.78
C SER A 113 23.29 -8.92 2.18
N ARG A 114 22.90 -8.16 3.21
CA ARG A 114 23.15 -8.44 4.62
C ARG A 114 21.91 -8.93 5.37
N GLU A 115 20.79 -9.10 4.68
CA GLU A 115 19.53 -9.50 5.28
C GLU A 115 19.51 -11.01 5.58
N PHE A 116 19.07 -11.38 6.79
CA PHE A 116 18.95 -12.77 7.21
C PHE A 116 17.47 -13.10 7.47
N LEU A 117 16.82 -13.73 6.49
CA LEU A 117 15.40 -14.07 6.53
C LEU A 117 15.16 -15.43 7.19
N GLY A 118 14.20 -15.48 8.11
CA GLY A 118 13.82 -16.69 8.83
C GLY A 118 12.60 -17.40 8.23
N PRO A 119 12.15 -18.51 8.86
CA PRO A 119 10.96 -19.25 8.38
C PRO A 119 9.66 -18.42 8.35
N ALA A 120 9.55 -17.37 9.16
CA ALA A 120 8.39 -16.47 9.15
C ALA A 120 8.35 -15.57 7.90
N ASP A 121 9.48 -15.41 7.20
CA ASP A 121 9.63 -14.50 6.07
C ASP A 121 9.41 -15.21 4.71
N MET A 122 8.88 -16.43 4.70
CA MET A 122 8.70 -17.21 3.48
C MET A 122 7.85 -16.51 2.41
N ALA A 123 6.87 -15.70 2.81
CA ALA A 123 6.10 -14.87 1.89
C ALA A 123 7.00 -13.83 1.20
N ILE A 124 7.87 -13.16 1.96
CA ILE A 124 8.83 -12.17 1.43
C ILE A 124 9.79 -12.84 0.44
N VAL A 125 10.37 -13.99 0.82
CA VAL A 125 11.27 -14.76 -0.05
C VAL A 125 10.58 -15.13 -1.36
N THR A 126 9.36 -15.67 -1.28
CA THR A 126 8.60 -16.12 -2.45
C THR A 126 8.25 -14.95 -3.37
N THR A 127 7.71 -13.86 -2.83
CA THR A 127 7.35 -12.67 -3.62
C THR A 127 8.58 -12.07 -4.32
N ARG A 128 9.73 -12.01 -3.65
CA ARG A 128 10.95 -11.47 -4.27
C ARG A 128 11.46 -12.32 -5.42
N LYS A 129 11.46 -13.65 -5.27
CA LYS A 129 11.83 -14.57 -6.37
C LYS A 129 10.93 -14.37 -7.58
N LEU A 130 9.62 -14.29 -7.36
CA LEU A 130 8.66 -14.05 -8.45
C LEU A 130 8.90 -12.71 -9.17
N LEU A 131 9.21 -11.64 -8.42
CA LEU A 131 9.51 -10.34 -9.02
C LEU A 131 10.83 -10.34 -9.79
N GLU A 132 11.86 -11.04 -9.29
CA GLU A 132 13.16 -11.18 -9.97
C GLU A 132 13.02 -12.00 -11.27
N GLU A 133 12.31 -13.12 -11.22
CA GLU A 133 11.99 -13.93 -12.40
C GLU A 133 11.19 -13.13 -13.44
N ALA A 134 10.20 -12.35 -13.00
CA ALA A 134 9.42 -11.50 -13.89
C ALA A 134 10.28 -10.41 -14.55
N ALA A 135 11.17 -9.77 -13.80
CA ALA A 135 12.09 -8.76 -14.33
C ALA A 135 13.04 -9.34 -15.39
N ASN A 136 13.62 -10.51 -15.12
CA ASN A 136 14.48 -11.21 -16.08
C ASN A 136 13.70 -11.61 -17.34
N THR A 137 12.50 -12.16 -17.18
CA THR A 137 11.64 -12.56 -18.31
C THR A 137 11.34 -11.37 -19.23
N VAL A 138 10.96 -10.22 -18.66
CA VAL A 138 10.70 -8.99 -19.44
C VAL A 138 11.98 -8.49 -20.11
N SER A 139 13.12 -8.52 -19.43
CA SER A 139 14.42 -8.11 -19.99
C SER A 139 14.82 -8.96 -21.21
N ASP A 140 14.45 -10.24 -21.21
CA ASP A 140 14.68 -11.17 -22.32
C ASP A 140 13.62 -11.08 -23.45
N GLY A 141 12.68 -10.14 -23.33
CA GLY A 141 11.60 -9.92 -24.31
C GLY A 141 10.41 -10.88 -24.18
N GLY A 142 10.29 -11.57 -23.05
CA GLY A 142 9.18 -12.48 -22.75
C GLY A 142 8.07 -11.83 -21.92
N ASP A 143 6.99 -12.59 -21.77
CA ASP A 143 5.80 -12.23 -20.99
C ASP A 143 5.86 -12.85 -19.59
N PRO A 144 5.90 -12.06 -18.49
CA PRO A 144 5.92 -12.58 -17.13
C PRO A 144 4.56 -13.12 -16.68
N LEU A 145 4.58 -13.92 -15.61
CA LEU A 145 3.36 -14.39 -14.94
C LEU A 145 2.51 -13.21 -14.45
N GLY A 146 1.18 -13.34 -14.57
CA GLY A 146 0.22 -12.35 -14.09
C GLY A 146 -0.19 -11.26 -15.09
N LEU A 147 0.25 -11.36 -16.36
CA LEU A 147 -0.22 -10.46 -17.43
C LEU A 147 -1.68 -10.69 -17.83
N LEU A 148 -2.12 -11.95 -17.79
CA LEU A 148 -3.51 -12.28 -18.09
C LEU A 148 -4.35 -12.14 -16.82
N PRO A 149 -5.61 -11.65 -16.93
CA PRO A 149 -6.57 -11.77 -15.85
C PRO A 149 -6.59 -13.22 -15.39
N SER A 150 -6.37 -13.47 -14.11
CA SER A 150 -6.47 -14.83 -13.56
C SER A 150 -7.92 -15.28 -13.70
N THR A 151 -8.26 -15.97 -14.79
CA THR A 151 -9.52 -16.69 -14.94
C THR A 151 -9.47 -17.91 -14.04
N GLY A 152 -9.68 -17.70 -12.75
CA GLY A 152 -10.07 -18.76 -11.84
C GLY A 152 -11.53 -19.13 -12.14
N HIS A 153 -11.73 -20.26 -12.82
CA HIS A 153 -13.01 -20.92 -13.09
C HIS A 153 -14.02 -20.16 -13.98
N GLY A 154 -14.16 -20.59 -15.24
CA GLY A 154 -15.30 -20.27 -16.10
C GLY A 154 -15.29 -18.84 -16.66
N ALA A 155 -14.53 -18.61 -17.72
CA ALA A 155 -14.56 -17.36 -18.46
C ALA A 155 -15.95 -17.13 -19.11
N VAL A 156 -16.78 -16.29 -18.48
CA VAL A 156 -17.84 -15.56 -19.17
C VAL A 156 -17.28 -14.19 -19.50
N TRP A 157 -16.94 -14.00 -20.76
CA TRP A 157 -16.56 -12.71 -21.32
C TRP A 157 -17.78 -11.78 -21.27
N TYR A 158 -17.71 -10.69 -20.50
CA TYR A 158 -18.52 -9.51 -20.82
C TYR A 158 -17.75 -8.71 -21.86
N GLN A 159 -18.06 -8.98 -23.12
CA GLN A 159 -17.75 -8.12 -24.24
C GLN A 159 -18.46 -6.79 -23.98
N LEU A 160 -17.71 -5.76 -23.60
CA LEU A 160 -18.19 -4.37 -23.62
C LEU A 160 -18.33 -3.97 -25.08
N GLU A 161 -19.42 -4.41 -25.71
CA GLU A 161 -19.85 -3.84 -26.98
C GLU A 161 -20.37 -2.43 -26.71
N ARG A 162 -19.81 -1.49 -27.46
CA ARG A 162 -20.29 -0.12 -27.62
C ARG A 162 -21.81 -0.13 -27.85
N CYS A 163 -22.57 0.47 -26.94
CA CYS A 163 -23.79 1.15 -27.34
C CYS A 163 -23.39 2.51 -27.92
N VAL A 164 -23.12 2.53 -29.22
CA VAL A 164 -23.32 3.72 -30.06
C VAL A 164 -24.45 3.32 -31.00
N ASP A 165 -25.60 3.99 -30.86
CA ASP A 165 -26.76 4.14 -31.75
C ASP A 165 -27.89 4.71 -30.85
N GLU A 166 -28.56 5.85 -31.07
CA GLU A 166 -28.70 6.82 -32.16
C GLU A 166 -28.74 8.26 -31.58
#